data_AF-A0A949AJ54-F1
#
_entry.id   AF-A0A949AJ54-F1
#
_cell.length_a   1.000
_cell.length_b   1.000
_cell.length_c   1.000
_cell.angle_alpha   90.00
_cell.angle_beta   90.00
_cell.angle_gamma   90.00
#
_symmetry.space_group_name_H-M   'P 1'
#
loop_
_entity.id
_entity.type
_entity.pdbx_description
1 polymer ?
#
loop_
_entity_poly.entity_id
_entity_poly.type
_entity_poly.pdbx_seq_one_letter_code
_entity_poly.pdbx_strand_id
1 'polypeptide(L)'
;NMNLSILIALQLKRNWDGVLRIVQVVYDEQDMQEALNYLLKLKKIMRLPLDVEVEILVGNFMELLKQAPKADVNIFGMQEKPDIELIRNVSSVIGTSVLFLRDSENESALA
;
A
#
# COMPACT_ATOMS: atom_id res chain seq x y z
N ASN A 1 2.75 -9.98 -5.68
CA ASN A 1 3.47 -9.06 -4.74
C ASN A 1 2.55 -8.27 -3.81
N MET A 2 1.21 -8.39 -3.90
CA MET A 2 0.29 -7.63 -3.05
C MET A 2 -0.27 -8.49 -1.91
N ASN A 3 -0.27 -9.82 -2.06
CA ASN A 3 -0.88 -10.72 -1.10
C ASN A 3 -0.13 -10.70 0.24
N LEU A 4 1.18 -10.96 0.23
CA LEU A 4 1.99 -10.89 1.45
C LEU A 4 1.90 -9.52 2.12
N SER A 5 1.96 -8.42 1.35
CA SER A 5 1.86 -7.07 1.89
C SER A 5 0.57 -6.83 2.67
N ILE A 6 -0.56 -7.27 2.13
CA ILE A 6 -1.87 -7.12 2.79
C ILE A 6 -1.97 -8.03 4.01
N LEU A 7 -1.47 -9.27 3.93
CA LEU A 7 -1.47 -10.19 5.08
C LEU A 7 -0.65 -9.65 6.25
N ILE A 8 0.55 -9.11 5.98
CA ILE A 8 1.39 -8.47 6.99
C ILE A 8 0.70 -7.23 7.56
N ALA A 9 0.10 -6.39 6.72
CA ALA A 9 -0.61 -5.19 7.16
C ALA A 9 -1.79 -5.54 8.10
N LEU A 10 -2.58 -6.57 7.76
CA LEU A 10 -3.68 -7.06 8.60
C LEU A 10 -3.18 -7.62 9.93
N GLN A 11 -2.07 -8.37 9.91
CA GLN A 11 -1.48 -8.93 11.11
C GLN A 11 -0.94 -7.85 12.05
N LEU A 12 -0.31 -6.80 11.51
CA LEU A 12 0.13 -5.63 12.28
C LEU A 12 -1.07 -4.88 12.86
N LYS A 13 -2.09 -4.58 12.05
CA LYS A 13 -3.35 -3.97 12.52
C LYS A 13 -3.93 -4.74 13.71
N ARG A 14 -4.06 -6.06 13.60
CA ARG A 14 -4.64 -6.89 14.67
C ARG A 14 -3.78 -6.91 15.94
N ASN A 15 -2.46 -6.93 15.80
CA ASN A 15 -1.56 -7.00 16.95
C ASN A 15 -1.42 -5.67 17.68
N TRP A 16 -1.56 -4.55 16.96
CA TRP A 16 -1.34 -3.21 17.50
C TRP A 16 -2.64 -2.45 17.76
N ASP A 17 -3.79 -3.06 17.45
CA ASP A 17 -5.09 -2.38 17.38
C ASP A 17 -5.02 -1.11 16.50
N GLY A 18 -4.29 -1.24 15.38
CA GLY A 18 -3.95 -0.12 14.51
C GLY A 18 -5.04 0.23 13.50
N VAL A 19 -4.88 1.38 12.85
CA VAL A 19 -5.68 1.75 11.67
C VAL A 19 -4.92 1.30 10.42
N LEU A 20 -5.64 0.70 9.47
CA LEU A 20 -5.07 0.29 8.18
C LEU A 20 -5.69 1.11 7.07
N ARG A 21 -4.82 1.71 6.25
CA ARG A 21 -5.19 2.45 5.05
C ARG A 21 -4.49 1.88 3.83
N ILE A 22 -5.26 1.66 2.76
CA ILE A 22 -4.73 1.30 1.45
C ILE A 22 -4.69 2.58 0.62
N VAL A 23 -3.49 2.96 0.19
CA VAL A 23 -3.26 4.17 -0.61
C VAL A 23 -2.82 3.77 -2.00
N GLN A 24 -3.44 4.36 -3.02
CA GLN A 24 -3.00 4.23 -4.42
C GLN A 24 -2.81 5.61 -5.03
N VAL A 25 -1.71 5.76 -5.78
CA VAL A 25 -1.40 6.98 -6.53
C VAL A 25 -1.80 6.77 -7.99
N VAL A 26 -2.50 7.75 -8.56
CA VAL A 26 -2.77 7.86 -10.00
C VAL A 26 -2.19 9.18 -10.50
N TYR A 27 -1.81 9.25 -11.79
CA TYR A 27 -1.27 10.50 -12.34
C TYR A 27 -2.38 11.51 -12.64
N ASP A 28 -3.48 11.06 -13.22
CA ASP A 28 -4.55 11.92 -13.72
C ASP A 28 -5.86 11.72 -12.93
N GLU A 29 -6.63 12.81 -12.74
CA GLU A 29 -7.91 12.77 -12.03
C GLU A 29 -8.93 11.84 -12.71
N GLN A 30 -8.79 11.64 -14.03
CA GLN A 30 -9.66 10.77 -14.81
C GLN A 30 -9.57 9.30 -14.37
N ASP A 31 -8.40 8.87 -13.86
CA ASP A 31 -8.15 7.50 -13.40
C ASP A 31 -8.61 7.26 -11.96
N MET A 32 -8.94 8.33 -11.22
CA MET A 32 -9.26 8.26 -9.79
C MET A 32 -10.45 7.32 -9.52
N GLN A 33 -11.51 7.44 -10.32
CA GLN A 33 -12.73 6.65 -10.12
C GLN A 33 -12.51 5.17 -10.43
N GLU A 34 -11.71 4.86 -11.45
CA GLU A 34 -11.35 3.48 -11.79
C GLU A 34 -10.48 2.85 -10.70
N ALA A 35 -9.46 3.58 -10.22
CA ALA A 35 -8.59 3.14 -9.14
C ALA A 35 -9.36 2.89 -7.83
N LEU A 36 -10.28 3.79 -7.47
CA LEU A 36 -11.14 3.61 -6.30
C LEU A 36 -12.01 2.35 -6.43
N ASN A 37 -12.65 2.15 -7.59
CA ASN A 37 -13.47 0.96 -7.85
C ASN A 37 -12.65 -0.33 -7.78
N TYR A 38 -11.42 -0.30 -8.30
CA TYR A 38 -10.48 -1.41 -8.21
C TYR A 38 -10.17 -1.76 -6.75
N LEU A 39 -9.79 -0.79 -5.92
CA LEU A 39 -9.48 -1.03 -4.51
C LEU A 39 -10.69 -1.48 -3.69
N LEU A 40 -11.88 -0.94 -3.96
CA LEU A 40 -13.11 -1.40 -3.30
C LEU A 40 -13.45 -2.85 -3.68
N LYS A 41 -13.28 -3.21 -4.95
CA LYS A 41 -13.43 -4.59 -5.41
C LYS A 41 -12.39 -5.51 -4.74
N LEU A 42 -11.15 -5.06 -4.64
CA LEU A 42 -10.08 -5.78 -3.97
C LEU A 42 -10.39 -6.03 -2.49
N LYS A 43 -10.79 -4.97 -1.77
CA LYS A 43 -11.22 -5.00 -0.37
C LYS A 43 -12.31 -6.07 -0.16
N LYS A 44 -13.31 -6.11 -1.06
CA LYS A 44 -14.39 -7.09 -1.05
C LYS A 44 -13.88 -8.52 -1.29
N ILE A 45 -13.05 -8.72 -2.31
CA ILE A 45 -12.54 -10.04 -2.69
C ILE A 45 -11.69 -10.64 -1.56
N MET A 46 -10.84 -9.85 -0.92
CA MET A 46 -9.98 -10.28 0.20
C MET A 46 -10.69 -10.30 1.56
N ARG A 47 -11.99 -9.94 1.61
CA ARG A 47 -12.78 -9.85 2.84
C ARG A 47 -12.10 -9.00 3.92
N LEU A 48 -11.48 -7.89 3.51
CA LEU A 48 -10.81 -7.01 4.46
C LEU A 48 -11.85 -6.40 5.44
N PRO A 49 -11.44 -6.10 6.67
CA PRO A 49 -12.31 -5.44 7.66
C PRO A 49 -12.95 -4.15 7.12
N LEU A 50 -14.17 -3.86 7.58
CA LEU A 50 -14.96 -2.71 7.10
C LEU A 50 -14.26 -1.37 7.39
N ASP A 51 -13.53 -1.30 8.49
CA ASP A 51 -12.77 -0.14 8.97
C ASP A 51 -11.43 0.07 8.23
N VAL A 52 -11.07 -0.79 7.27
CA VAL A 52 -9.92 -0.52 6.38
C VAL A 52 -10.25 0.66 5.46
N GLU A 53 -9.46 1.72 5.57
CA GLU A 53 -9.61 2.94 4.78
C GLU A 53 -9.01 2.76 3.37
N VAL A 54 -9.57 3.47 2.39
CA VAL A 54 -9.06 3.50 1.02
C VAL A 54 -8.89 4.96 0.62
N GLU A 55 -7.72 5.31 0.09
CA GLU A 55 -7.40 6.68 -0.34
C GLU A 55 -6.72 6.66 -1.70
N ILE A 56 -7.20 7.50 -2.62
CA ILE A 56 -6.60 7.71 -3.93
C ILE A 56 -5.96 9.10 -3.92
N LEU A 57 -4.67 9.15 -4.24
CA LEU A 57 -3.94 10.40 -4.39
C LEU A 57 -3.67 10.63 -5.88
N VAL A 58 -3.87 11.86 -6.34
CA VAL A 58 -3.67 12.24 -7.74
C VAL A 58 -2.42 13.10 -7.89
N GLY A 59 -1.50 12.69 -8.75
CA GLY A 59 -0.25 13.41 -9.05
C GLY A 59 0.98 12.51 -9.08
N ASN A 60 2.16 13.13 -8.97
CA ASN A 60 3.42 12.41 -9.02
C ASN A 60 3.69 11.65 -7.71
N PHE A 61 4.04 10.36 -7.82
CA PHE A 61 4.32 9.50 -6.68
C PHE A 61 5.33 10.07 -5.69
N MET A 62 6.49 10.57 -6.16
CA MET A 62 7.55 11.08 -5.28
C MET A 62 7.18 12.39 -4.58
N GLU A 63 6.35 13.22 -5.23
CA GLU A 63 5.82 14.45 -4.63
C GLU A 63 4.76 14.14 -3.57
N LEU A 64 3.87 13.21 -3.91
CA LEU A 64 2.79 12.78 -3.02
C LEU A 64 3.29 12.01 -1.81
N LEU A 65 4.42 11.30 -1.88
CA LEU A 65 5.02 10.66 -0.69
C LEU A 65 5.28 11.63 0.46
N LYS A 66 5.57 12.91 0.18
CA LYS A 66 5.76 13.95 1.20
C LYS A 66 4.45 14.39 1.85
N GLN A 67 3.35 14.24 1.12
CA GLN A 67 2.01 14.66 1.51
C GLN A 67 1.13 13.48 1.94
N ALA A 68 1.63 12.26 1.73
CA ALA A 68 0.94 11.04 2.04
C ALA A 68 0.57 11.02 3.52
N PRO A 69 -0.55 10.39 3.87
CA PRO A 69 -0.94 10.24 5.26
C PRO A 69 0.18 9.65 6.09
N LYS A 70 0.43 10.23 7.26
CA LYS A 70 1.42 9.70 8.19
C LYS A 70 1.00 8.33 8.68
N ALA A 71 1.95 7.40 8.69
CA ALA A 71 1.79 6.06 9.23
C ALA A 71 3.05 5.66 10.02
N ASP A 72 2.87 4.89 11.08
CA ASP A 72 3.98 4.33 11.86
C ASP A 72 4.82 3.35 11.03
N VAL A 73 4.15 2.61 10.13
CA VAL A 73 4.75 1.67 9.18
C VAL A 73 4.11 1.86 7.80
N ASN A 74 4.96 2.08 6.80
CA ASN A 74 4.56 2.11 5.39
C ASN A 74 5.00 0.81 4.71
N ILE A 75 4.09 0.18 3.97
CA ILE A 75 4.35 -1.10 3.29
C ILE A 75 4.25 -0.89 1.77
N PHE A 76 5.32 -1.23 1.05
CA PHE A 76 5.39 -1.14 -0.40
C PHE A 76 5.67 -2.50 -1.02
N GLY A 77 5.07 -2.73 -2.21
CA GLY A 77 5.46 -3.84 -3.05
C GLY A 77 6.84 -3.60 -3.66
N MET A 78 7.65 -4.65 -3.71
CA MET A 78 8.96 -4.65 -4.34
C MET A 78 8.87 -5.35 -5.71
N GLN A 79 9.51 -4.76 -6.72
CA GLN A 79 9.63 -5.36 -8.04
C GLN A 79 10.60 -6.56 -8.02
N GLU A 80 10.55 -7.42 -9.04
CA GLU A 80 11.43 -8.58 -9.15
C GLU A 80 12.92 -8.19 -9.15
N LYS A 81 13.25 -7.10 -9.86
CA LYS A 81 14.55 -6.44 -9.81
C LYS A 81 14.39 -5.17 -8.97
N PRO A 82 14.88 -5.15 -7.72
CA PRO A 82 14.72 -3.99 -6.85
C PRO A 82 15.48 -2.78 -7.38
N ASP A 83 14.80 -1.64 -7.48
CA ASP A 83 15.42 -0.34 -7.66
C ASP A 83 15.89 0.18 -6.29
N ILE A 84 17.18 0.00 -6.01
CA ILE A 84 17.79 0.37 -4.74
C ILE A 84 17.78 1.89 -4.52
N GLU A 85 17.88 2.68 -5.60
CA GLU A 85 17.86 4.14 -5.50
C GLU A 85 16.46 4.61 -5.12
N LEU A 86 15.43 4.08 -5.79
CA LEU A 86 14.04 4.34 -5.42
C LEU A 86 13.76 3.97 -3.95
N ILE A 87 14.17 2.78 -3.51
CA ILE A 87 13.99 2.33 -2.12
C ILE A 87 14.60 3.31 -1.12
N ARG A 88 15.84 3.78 -1.39
CA ARG A 88 16.52 4.78 -0.54
C ARG A 88 15.79 6.12 -0.55
N ASN A 89 15.33 6.56 -1.71
CA ASN A 89 14.61 7.83 -1.85
C ASN A 89 13.28 7.80 -1.10
N VAL A 90 12.49 6.73 -1.27
CA VAL A 90 11.22 6.54 -0.54
C VAL A 90 11.46 6.51 0.97
N SER A 91 12.46 5.75 1.42
CA SER A 91 12.78 5.61 2.84
C SER A 91 13.23 6.93 3.48
N SER A 92 13.98 7.76 2.75
CA SER A 92 14.43 9.06 3.26
C SER A 92 13.32 10.11 3.30
N VAL A 93 12.34 10.05 2.38
CA VAL A 93 11.23 11.00 2.29
C VAL A 93 10.16 10.76 3.35
N ILE A 94 9.78 9.50 3.60
CA ILE A 94 8.65 9.15 4.47
C ILE A 94 8.94 9.46 5.95
N GLY A 95 10.19 9.32 6.38
CA GLY A 95 10.61 9.66 7.75
C GLY A 95 10.05 8.74 8.87
N THR A 96 9.39 7.64 8.51
CA THR A 96 8.95 6.57 9.42
C THR A 96 9.38 5.21 8.88
N SER A 97 9.03 4.13 9.59
CA SER A 97 9.44 2.77 9.19
C SER A 97 8.86 2.39 7.84
N VAL A 98 9.70 1.85 6.94
CA VAL A 98 9.29 1.40 5.61
C VAL A 98 9.63 -0.08 5.43
N LEU A 99 8.67 -0.85 4.95
CA LEU A 99 8.82 -2.27 4.63
C LEU A 99 8.57 -2.50 3.14
N PHE A 100 9.58 -3.02 2.45
CA PHE A 100 9.47 -3.45 1.06
C PHE A 100 9.29 -4.97 1.00
N LEU A 101 8.19 -5.44 0.42
CA LEU A 101 7.82 -6.85 0.39
C LEU A 101 7.68 -7.35 -1.04
N ARG A 102 8.11 -8.59 -1.26
CA ARG A 102 7.91 -9.33 -2.50
C ARG A 102 7.22 -10.65 -2.16
N ASP A 103 6.22 -11.04 -2.94
CA ASP A 103 5.68 -12.40 -2.85
C ASP A 103 6.75 -13.39 -3.28
N SER A 104 6.69 -14.61 -2.75
CA SER A 104 7.41 -15.76 -3.28
C SER A 104 6.66 -16.45 -4.43
N GLU A 105 5.53 -15.87 -4.87
CA GLU A 105 4.54 -16.40 -5.84
C GLU A 105 3.70 -17.58 -5.32
N ASN A 106 3.93 -18.04 -4.10
CA ASN A 106 3.16 -19.12 -3.46
C ASN A 106 2.12 -18.61 -2.45
N GLU A 107 2.10 -17.31 -2.15
CA GLU A 107 1.15 -16.72 -1.22
C GLU A 107 -0.15 -16.31 -1.91
N SER A 108 -1.28 -16.76 -1.37
CA SER A 108 -2.60 -16.31 -1.77
C SER A 108 -3.32 -15.68 -0.58
N ALA A 109 -3.56 -14.37 -0.64
CA ALA A 109 -4.48 -13.70 0.27
C ALA A 109 -5.96 -14.00 -0.05
N LEU A 110 -6.20 -14.83 -1.07
CA LEU A 110 -7.51 -15.22 -1.58
C LEU A 110 -7.88 -16.68 -1.28
N ALA A 111 -6.94 -17.45 -0.71
CA ALA A 111 -7.11 -18.87 -0.44
C ALA A 111 -7.88 -19.13 0.86
#